data_AF-A0A174CZU7-F1
#
_entry.id   AF-A0A174CZU7-F1
#
_cell.length_a   1.000
_cell.length_b   1.000
_cell.length_c   1.000
_cell.angle_alpha   90.00
_cell.angle_beta   90.00
_cell.angle_gamma   90.00
#
_symmetry.space_group_name_H-M   'P 1'
#
loop_
_entity.id
_entity.type
_entity.pdbx_description
1 polymer ?
#
loop_
_entity_poly.entity_id
_entity_poly.type
_entity_poly.pdbx_seq_one_letter_code
_entity_poly.pdbx_strand_id
1 'polypeptide(L)'
;MCEKLGLTPKSIDDFDIVNVTNSFYGSLSSKIGTKGKVSDSIDVYIPKESDFVVNYVSEQIKSTSLFDSEYLDKKDKYCVFSGGNHALINIKTLGDPNKKLLIIKDSYANCFLPFLTSHYGEINVVDLRYYYDDLDKLIENKEITDVLFLYNSNTFNSDDSILNIEN
;
A
#
# COMPACT_ATOMS: atom_id res chain seq x y z
N MET A 1 9.40 -10.68 6.97
CA MET A 1 8.27 -11.05 6.08
C MET A 1 8.73 -12.00 4.98
N CYS A 2 9.58 -11.60 4.03
CA CYS A 2 9.95 -12.44 2.88
C CYS A 2 10.42 -13.86 3.27
N GLU A 3 11.31 -13.96 4.25
CA GLU A 3 11.80 -15.26 4.76
C GLU A 3 10.67 -16.20 5.24
N LYS A 4 9.65 -15.66 5.92
CA LYS A 4 8.50 -16.44 6.40
C LYS A 4 7.57 -16.88 5.27
N LEU A 5 7.59 -16.18 4.14
CA LEU A 5 6.82 -16.48 2.94
C LEU A 5 7.65 -17.29 1.92
N GLY A 6 8.88 -17.69 2.26
CA GLY A 6 9.80 -18.35 1.32
C GLY A 6 10.17 -17.47 0.12
N LEU A 7 10.06 -16.14 0.25
CA LEU A 7 10.44 -15.18 -0.77
C LEU A 7 11.87 -14.69 -0.51
N THR A 8 12.63 -14.49 -1.58
CA THR A 8 13.93 -13.80 -1.52
C THR A 8 13.69 -12.29 -1.56
N PRO A 9 14.04 -11.52 -0.52
CA PRO A 9 13.90 -10.07 -0.56
C PRO A 9 14.80 -9.47 -1.64
N LYS A 10 14.30 -8.46 -2.35
CA LYS A 10 15.09 -7.65 -3.27
C LYS A 10 16.13 -6.82 -2.53
N SER A 11 17.30 -6.63 -3.13
CA SER A 11 18.36 -5.76 -2.63
C SER A 11 17.94 -4.30 -2.79
N ILE A 12 18.57 -3.40 -2.04
CA ILE A 12 18.40 -1.96 -2.23
C ILE A 12 18.80 -1.52 -3.65
N ASP A 13 19.74 -2.23 -4.28
CA ASP A 13 20.21 -1.96 -5.64
C ASP A 13 19.15 -2.27 -6.71
N ASP A 14 18.09 -3.02 -6.36
CA ASP A 14 16.97 -3.34 -7.25
C ASP A 14 15.96 -2.18 -7.34
N PHE A 15 16.19 -1.08 -6.62
CA PHE A 15 15.32 0.09 -6.58
C PHE A 15 16.06 1.37 -7.01
N ASP A 16 15.33 2.24 -7.69
CA ASP A 16 15.68 3.64 -7.81
C ASP A 16 15.09 4.40 -6.61
N ILE A 17 15.97 4.96 -5.79
CA ILE A 17 15.59 5.70 -4.59
C ILE A 17 15.55 7.18 -4.92
N VAL A 18 14.38 7.78 -4.75
CA VAL A 18 14.16 9.19 -5.07
C VAL A 18 13.67 9.92 -3.83
N ASN A 19 14.43 10.94 -3.40
CA ASN A 19 13.95 11.89 -2.40
C ASN A 19 12.92 12.82 -3.06
N VAL A 20 11.65 12.70 -2.67
CA VAL A 20 10.55 13.46 -3.27
C VAL A 20 10.18 14.71 -2.48
N THR A 21 10.55 14.77 -1.20
CA THR A 21 10.43 16.00 -0.40
C THR A 21 11.32 15.96 0.83
N ASN A 22 11.80 17.13 1.27
CA ASN A 22 12.45 17.35 2.57
C ASN A 22 11.56 18.19 3.52
N SER A 23 10.31 18.41 3.13
CA SER A 23 9.35 19.22 3.89
C SER A 23 8.08 18.43 4.17
N PHE A 24 8.23 17.28 4.84
CA PHE A 24 7.10 16.47 5.29
C PHE A 24 6.75 16.80 6.76
N TYR A 25 5.45 16.98 6.99
CA TYR A 25 4.88 17.17 8.33
C TYR A 25 3.73 16.17 8.47
N GLY A 26 3.96 15.08 9.19
CA GLY A 26 3.00 14.01 9.35
C GLY A 26 1.77 14.37 10.19
N SER A 27 0.93 13.36 10.43
CA SER A 27 -0.31 13.50 11.20
C SER A 27 -0.08 14.02 12.63
N LEU A 28 1.07 13.75 13.24
CA LEU A 28 1.42 14.28 14.57
C LEU A 28 1.50 15.80 14.57
N SER A 29 2.17 16.42 13.58
CA SER A 29 2.22 17.88 13.43
C SER A 29 0.82 18.48 13.23
N SER A 30 -0.06 17.78 12.51
CA SER A 30 -1.45 18.20 12.35
C SER A 30 -2.24 18.13 13.66
N LYS A 31 -2.02 17.09 14.49
CA LYS A 31 -2.71 16.90 15.78
C LYS A 31 -2.33 17.97 16.80
N ILE A 32 -1.06 18.40 16.83
CA ILE A 32 -0.58 19.45 17.75
C ILE A 32 -0.86 20.87 17.24
N GLY A 33 -1.41 21.02 16.02
CA GLY A 33 -1.77 22.30 15.42
C GLY A 33 -0.58 23.20 15.06
N THR A 34 0.66 22.69 15.11
CA THR A 34 1.88 23.45 14.86
C THR A 34 2.86 22.63 14.03
N LYS A 35 3.59 23.31 13.12
CA LYS A 35 4.72 22.70 12.43
C LYS A 35 5.92 22.70 13.37
N GLY A 36 6.55 21.54 13.53
CA GLY A 36 7.82 21.44 14.24
C GLY A 36 8.90 22.30 13.55
N LYS A 37 9.97 22.64 14.27
CA LYS A 37 11.10 23.38 13.68
C LYS A 37 11.86 22.58 12.62
N VAL A 38 11.77 21.26 12.68
CA VAL A 38 12.42 20.32 11.77
C VAL A 38 11.33 19.55 11.04
N SER A 39 11.43 19.50 9.71
CA SER A 39 10.59 18.66 8.86
C SER A 39 11.28 17.33 8.55
N ASP A 40 10.47 16.32 8.28
CA ASP A 40 10.95 15.03 7.79
C ASP A 40 11.10 15.03 6.26
N SER A 41 11.73 14.00 5.73
CA SER A 41 11.78 13.71 4.30
C SER A 41 10.87 12.53 3.91
N ILE A 42 10.58 12.41 2.62
CA ILE A 42 10.01 11.20 2.03
C ILE A 42 10.94 10.77 0.91
N ASP A 43 11.40 9.52 1.02
CA ASP A 43 12.09 8.80 -0.05
C ASP A 43 11.14 7.72 -0.59
N VAL A 44 11.05 7.62 -1.91
CA VAL A 44 10.29 6.56 -2.59
C VAL A 44 11.25 5.55 -3.20
N TYR A 45 10.87 4.28 -3.14
CA TYR A 45 11.63 3.16 -3.68
C TYR A 45 10.91 2.63 -4.91
N ILE A 46 11.41 2.96 -6.08
CA ILE A 46 10.81 2.59 -7.36
C ILE A 46 11.50 1.31 -7.84
N PRO A 47 10.80 0.17 -7.97
CA PRO A 47 11.42 -1.06 -8.47
C PRO A 47 11.91 -0.87 -9.90
N LYS A 48 13.18 -1.22 -10.18
CA LYS A 48 13.79 -1.07 -11.52
C LYS A 48 13.20 -2.02 -12.56
N GLU A 49 12.83 -3.23 -12.12
CA GLU A 49 12.29 -4.29 -12.96
C GLU A 49 10.87 -4.66 -12.51
N SER A 50 9.92 -3.75 -12.72
CA SER A 50 8.52 -4.02 -12.42
C SER A 50 7.61 -3.15 -13.27
N ASP A 51 7.18 -3.68 -14.42
CA ASP A 51 6.02 -3.13 -15.10
C ASP A 51 4.77 -3.63 -14.37
N PHE A 52 3.90 -2.70 -13.99
CA PHE A 52 2.63 -3.04 -13.37
C PHE A 52 1.55 -2.04 -13.72
N VAL A 53 0.30 -2.50 -13.60
CA VAL A 53 -0.89 -1.68 -13.72
C VAL A 53 -1.59 -1.68 -12.38
N VAL A 54 -1.82 -0.48 -11.85
CA VAL A 54 -2.61 -0.22 -10.65
C VAL A 54 -4.01 0.17 -11.07
N ASN A 55 -5.01 -0.50 -10.52
CA ASN A 55 -6.42 -0.24 -10.73
C ASN A 55 -7.08 0.10 -9.38
N TYR A 56 -7.45 1.36 -9.20
CA TYR A 56 -8.24 1.84 -8.08
C TYR A 56 -9.70 1.55 -8.39
N VAL A 57 -10.22 0.45 -7.84
CA VAL A 57 -11.42 -0.23 -8.35
C VAL A 57 -12.67 0.63 -8.14
N SER A 58 -12.82 1.21 -6.95
CA SER A 58 -14.00 2.03 -6.63
C SER A 58 -14.02 3.34 -7.42
N GLU A 59 -12.85 3.91 -7.67
CA GLU A 59 -12.66 5.18 -8.37
C GLU A 59 -12.63 5.03 -9.89
N GLN A 60 -12.53 3.80 -10.40
CA GLN A 60 -12.39 3.49 -11.84
C GLN A 60 -11.17 4.17 -12.48
N ILE A 61 -10.09 4.33 -11.71
CA ILE A 61 -8.84 4.95 -12.15
C ILE A 61 -7.79 3.87 -12.38
N LYS A 62 -7.09 3.96 -13.52
CA LYS A 62 -5.93 3.15 -13.82
C LYS A 62 -4.67 3.99 -13.86
N SER A 63 -3.60 3.46 -13.32
CA SER A 63 -2.28 4.09 -13.29
C SER A 63 -1.21 3.04 -13.58
N THR A 64 -0.06 3.49 -14.07
CA THR A 64 1.17 2.68 -14.18
C THR A 64 2.17 3.01 -13.06
N SER A 65 1.70 3.70 -12.02
CA SER A 65 2.50 4.14 -10.88
C SER A 65 1.74 3.94 -9.58
N LEU A 66 2.46 3.47 -8.55
CA LEU A 66 2.01 3.47 -7.16
C LEU A 66 2.26 4.83 -6.48
N PHE A 67 2.87 5.78 -7.18
CA PHE A 67 3.20 7.09 -6.67
C PHE A 67 2.42 8.18 -7.42
N ASP A 68 1.79 9.08 -6.68
CA ASP A 68 1.10 10.26 -7.21
C ASP A 68 1.80 11.54 -6.71
N SER A 69 2.63 12.13 -7.57
CA SER A 69 3.42 13.31 -7.25
C SER A 69 2.57 14.56 -6.98
N GLU A 70 1.31 14.61 -7.41
CA GLU A 70 0.44 15.77 -7.14
C GLU A 70 0.22 15.99 -5.63
N TYR A 71 0.37 14.94 -4.81
CA TYR A 71 0.25 15.06 -3.36
C TYR A 71 1.44 15.74 -2.70
N LEU A 72 2.58 15.88 -3.37
CA LEU A 72 3.76 16.56 -2.83
C LEU A 72 3.52 18.07 -2.59
N ASP A 73 2.61 18.65 -3.36
CA ASP A 73 2.17 20.05 -3.22
C ASP A 73 0.95 20.22 -2.28
N LYS A 74 0.36 19.11 -1.83
CA LYS A 74 -0.79 19.10 -0.91
C LYS A 74 -0.33 19.04 0.54
N LYS A 75 -1.28 19.27 1.46
CA LYS A 75 -1.03 19.20 2.91
C LYS A 75 -0.62 17.79 3.34
N ASP A 76 -1.35 16.78 2.86
CA ASP A 76 -1.07 15.38 3.14
C ASP A 76 -0.17 14.79 2.05
N LYS A 77 1.14 14.98 2.24
CA LYS A 77 2.14 14.50 1.27
C LYS A 77 2.33 12.99 1.33
N TYR A 78 1.87 12.33 2.39
CA TYR A 78 2.00 10.88 2.51
C TYR A 78 1.10 10.16 1.48
N CYS A 79 0.04 10.82 1.02
CA CYS A 79 -0.77 10.36 -0.11
C CYS A 79 0.01 10.26 -1.44
N VAL A 80 1.28 10.68 -1.49
CA VAL A 80 2.17 10.28 -2.60
C VAL A 80 2.15 8.77 -2.79
N PHE A 81 2.02 7.99 -1.72
CA PHE A 81 1.81 6.55 -1.81
C PHE A 81 0.34 6.23 -2.10
N SER A 82 0.12 5.69 -3.30
CA SER A 82 -1.14 5.16 -3.82
C SER A 82 -2.32 6.14 -3.75
N GLY A 83 -2.09 7.45 -3.73
CA GLY A 83 -3.17 8.45 -3.67
C GLY A 83 -3.93 8.51 -2.35
N GLY A 84 -3.47 7.82 -1.30
CA GLY A 84 -4.17 7.72 -0.02
C GLY A 84 -4.81 6.34 0.22
N ASN A 85 -5.96 6.31 0.90
CA ASN A 85 -6.66 5.06 1.22
C ASN A 85 -7.79 4.82 0.22
N HIS A 86 -7.89 3.58 -0.23
CA HIS A 86 -8.86 3.12 -1.19
C HIS A 86 -9.48 1.82 -0.67
N ALA A 87 -10.77 1.60 -0.95
CA ALA A 87 -11.46 0.39 -0.53
C ALA A 87 -10.82 -0.86 -1.12
N LEU A 88 -10.52 -0.83 -2.41
CA LEU A 88 -9.83 -1.91 -3.13
C LEU A 88 -8.88 -1.35 -4.20
N ILE A 89 -7.62 -1.70 -4.09
CA ILE A 89 -6.60 -1.50 -5.13
C ILE A 89 -6.24 -2.87 -5.70
N ASN A 90 -6.30 -3.02 -7.02
CA ASN A 90 -5.82 -4.20 -7.72
C ASN A 90 -4.55 -3.84 -8.49
N ILE A 91 -3.45 -4.51 -8.19
CA ILE A 91 -2.15 -4.30 -8.83
C ILE A 91 -1.80 -5.58 -9.59
N LYS A 92 -1.66 -5.48 -10.91
CA LYS A 92 -1.17 -6.57 -11.77
C LYS A 92 0.26 -6.29 -12.17
N THR A 93 1.14 -7.27 -12.03
CA THR A 93 2.58 -7.10 -12.19
C THR A 93 3.16 -8.20 -13.08
N LEU A 94 4.48 -8.16 -13.30
CA LEU A 94 5.24 -9.25 -13.92
C LEU A 94 5.85 -10.25 -12.91
N GLY A 95 5.43 -10.22 -11.64
CA GLY A 95 5.80 -11.21 -10.63
C GLY A 95 5.27 -12.62 -10.94
N ASP A 96 5.44 -13.57 -10.02
CA ASP A 96 4.99 -14.96 -10.22
C ASP A 96 3.47 -14.99 -10.47
N PRO A 97 3.00 -15.40 -11.66
CA PRO A 97 1.59 -15.38 -12.02
C PRO A 97 0.74 -16.37 -11.21
N ASN A 98 1.38 -17.34 -10.55
CA ASN A 98 0.69 -18.30 -9.68
C ASN A 98 0.53 -17.77 -8.26
N LYS A 99 1.11 -16.62 -7.92
CA LYS A 99 1.01 -16.02 -6.59
C LYS A 99 0.12 -14.77 -6.63
N LYS A 100 -0.98 -14.85 -5.90
CA LYS A 100 -1.98 -13.78 -5.80
C LYS A 100 -2.17 -13.41 -4.33
N LEU A 101 -1.74 -12.20 -3.98
CA LEU A 101 -1.75 -11.71 -2.61
C LEU A 101 -3.02 -10.90 -2.33
N LEU A 102 -3.65 -11.15 -1.19
CA LEU A 102 -4.59 -10.22 -0.55
C LEU A 102 -3.88 -9.54 0.62
N ILE A 103 -3.87 -8.21 0.64
CA ILE A 103 -3.38 -7.41 1.75
C ILE A 103 -4.58 -6.74 2.41
N ILE A 104 -4.78 -7.01 3.69
CA ILE A 104 -5.74 -6.29 4.54
C ILE A 104 -4.95 -5.30 5.37
N LYS A 105 -5.22 -4.00 5.22
CA LYS A 105 -4.31 -2.96 5.70
C LYS A 105 -4.99 -1.70 6.23
N ASP A 106 -4.17 -0.88 6.88
CA ASP A 106 -4.41 0.54 7.12
C ASP A 106 -3.43 1.43 6.30
N SER A 107 -3.42 2.74 6.53
CA SER A 107 -2.52 3.66 5.81
C SER A 107 -1.01 3.36 5.99
N TYR A 108 -0.62 2.58 7.00
CA TYR A 108 0.78 2.22 7.23
C TYR A 108 1.35 1.36 6.10
N ALA A 109 0.50 0.61 5.39
CA ALA A 109 0.94 -0.27 4.31
C ALA A 109 1.19 0.41 2.97
N ASN A 110 0.70 1.62 2.75
CA ASN A 110 0.76 2.27 1.44
C ASN A 110 2.21 2.39 0.93
N CYS A 111 3.15 2.76 1.79
CA CYS A 111 4.57 2.86 1.42
C CYS A 111 5.25 1.51 1.19
N PHE A 112 4.62 0.41 1.62
CA PHE A 112 5.19 -0.94 1.55
C PHE A 112 4.82 -1.68 0.25
N LEU A 113 3.76 -1.25 -0.45
CA LEU A 113 3.27 -1.90 -1.67
C LEU A 113 4.33 -2.07 -2.77
N PRO A 114 5.22 -1.09 -3.06
CA PRO A 114 6.21 -1.22 -4.13
C PRO A 114 7.11 -2.45 -3.99
N PHE A 115 7.48 -2.81 -2.76
CA PHE A 115 8.38 -3.93 -2.46
C PHE A 115 7.76 -5.30 -2.77
N LEU A 116 6.44 -5.38 -2.88
CA LEU A 116 5.70 -6.62 -3.14
C LEU A 116 5.50 -6.88 -4.64
N THR A 117 5.59 -5.83 -5.46
CA THR A 117 5.25 -5.90 -6.89
C THR A 117 6.14 -6.87 -7.68
N SER A 118 7.38 -7.09 -7.24
CA SER A 118 8.31 -8.03 -7.89
C SER A 118 8.07 -9.50 -7.52
N HIS A 119 7.22 -9.80 -6.55
CA HIS A 119 7.05 -11.14 -5.97
C HIS A 119 5.73 -11.82 -6.36
N TYR A 120 4.69 -11.04 -6.63
CA TYR A 120 3.32 -11.52 -6.84
C TYR A 120 2.77 -11.00 -8.17
N GLY A 121 2.25 -11.88 -9.02
CA GLY A 121 1.64 -11.48 -10.30
C GLY A 121 0.34 -10.67 -10.13
N GLU A 122 -0.38 -10.85 -9.02
CA GLU A 122 -1.51 -10.01 -8.64
C GLU A 122 -1.50 -9.69 -7.14
N ILE A 123 -1.75 -8.42 -6.79
CA ILE A 123 -1.87 -7.95 -5.41
C ILE A 123 -3.20 -7.21 -5.29
N ASN A 124 -4.06 -7.67 -4.39
CA ASN A 124 -5.33 -7.04 -4.02
C ASN A 124 -5.13 -6.40 -2.66
N VAL A 125 -5.29 -5.08 -2.56
CA VAL A 125 -5.10 -4.31 -1.32
C VAL A 125 -6.46 -3.80 -0.87
N VAL A 126 -6.89 -4.25 0.31
CA VAL A 126 -8.19 -3.93 0.91
C VAL A 126 -7.99 -3.13 2.17
N ASP A 127 -8.75 -2.04 2.29
CA ASP A 127 -8.88 -1.24 3.51
C ASP A 127 -10.30 -1.39 4.05
N LEU A 128 -10.47 -2.16 5.13
CA LEU A 128 -11.79 -2.55 5.65
C LEU A 128 -12.63 -1.40 6.18
N ARG A 129 -12.01 -0.24 6.42
CA ARG A 129 -12.73 0.99 6.78
C ARG A 129 -13.62 1.49 5.64
N TYR A 130 -13.32 1.09 4.40
CA TYR A 130 -14.00 1.54 3.19
C TYR A 130 -14.53 0.39 2.32
N TYR A 131 -14.06 -0.84 2.54
CA TYR A 131 -14.49 -2.02 1.80
C TYR A 131 -15.65 -2.71 2.50
N TYR A 132 -16.84 -2.66 1.87
CA TYR A 132 -18.08 -3.25 2.40
C TYR A 132 -18.56 -4.48 1.62
N ASP A 133 -17.82 -4.86 0.58
CA ASP A 133 -18.09 -6.08 -0.18
C ASP A 133 -17.59 -7.31 0.57
N ASP A 134 -17.97 -8.48 0.09
CA ASP A 134 -17.64 -9.76 0.70
C ASP A 134 -16.18 -10.17 0.41
N LEU A 135 -15.39 -10.36 1.47
CA LEU A 135 -13.98 -10.76 1.39
C LEU A 135 -13.81 -12.20 0.92
N ASP A 136 -14.68 -13.12 1.34
CA ASP A 136 -14.59 -14.53 0.94
C ASP A 136 -14.87 -14.65 -0.55
N LYS A 137 -15.87 -13.93 -1.05
CA LYS A 137 -16.12 -13.83 -2.50
C LYS A 137 -14.93 -13.21 -3.23
N LEU A 138 -14.24 -12.23 -2.65
CA LEU A 138 -13.03 -11.67 -3.26
C LEU A 138 -11.92 -12.74 -3.33
N ILE A 139 -11.70 -13.46 -2.24
CA ILE A 139 -10.70 -14.55 -2.13
C ILE A 139 -10.96 -15.62 -3.18
N GLU A 140 -12.21 -16.10 -3.27
CA GLU A 140 -12.62 -17.12 -4.22
C GLU A 140 -12.50 -16.63 -5.67
N ASN A 141 -13.09 -15.49 -5.99
CA ASN A 141 -13.14 -14.98 -7.38
C ASN A 141 -11.75 -14.61 -7.92
N LYS A 142 -10.85 -14.16 -7.04
CA LYS A 142 -9.48 -13.80 -7.43
C LYS A 142 -8.51 -14.97 -7.35
N GLU A 143 -8.92 -16.08 -6.75
CA GLU A 143 -8.08 -17.26 -6.47
C GLU A 143 -6.85 -16.86 -5.64
N ILE A 144 -7.09 -16.12 -4.55
CA ILE A 144 -6.03 -15.63 -3.66
C ILE A 144 -5.26 -16.82 -3.06
N THR A 145 -3.92 -16.75 -3.12
CA THR A 145 -3.02 -17.79 -2.60
C THR A 145 -2.44 -17.45 -1.25
N ASP A 146 -2.28 -16.15 -0.98
CA ASP A 146 -1.62 -15.64 0.22
C ASP A 146 -2.43 -14.48 0.79
N VAL A 147 -2.58 -14.43 2.11
CA VAL A 147 -3.22 -13.33 2.82
C VAL A 147 -2.23 -12.70 3.79
N LEU A 148 -2.11 -11.37 3.76
CA LEU A 148 -1.25 -10.58 4.63
C LEU A 148 -2.05 -9.49 5.34
N PHE A 149 -1.98 -9.50 6.67
CA PHE A 149 -2.45 -8.39 7.48
C PHE A 149 -1.29 -7.41 7.72
N LEU A 150 -1.45 -6.16 7.29
CA LEU A 150 -0.42 -5.13 7.47
C LEU A 150 -1.03 -3.88 8.12
N TYR A 151 -0.98 -3.86 9.45
CA TYR A 151 -1.52 -2.78 10.29
C TYR A 151 -0.46 -2.20 11.21
N ASN A 152 -0.63 -0.93 11.55
CA ASN A 152 0.03 -0.39 12.74
C ASN A 152 -0.56 -1.05 14.01
N SER A 153 0.26 -1.35 15.01
CA SER A 153 -0.22 -2.03 16.24
C SER A 153 -1.30 -1.24 16.99
N ASN A 154 -1.25 0.10 16.95
CA ASN A 154 -2.26 0.92 17.61
C ASN A 154 -3.58 0.90 16.85
N THR A 155 -3.54 0.99 15.51
CA THR A 155 -4.76 0.98 14.68
C THR A 155 -5.42 -0.39 14.73
N PHE A 156 -4.64 -1.47 14.65
CA PHE A 156 -5.14 -2.85 14.78
C PHE A 156 -6.00 -3.05 16.04
N ASN A 157 -5.56 -2.52 17.18
CA ASN A 157 -6.30 -2.65 18.45
C ASN A 157 -7.54 -1.76 18.55
N SER A 158 -7.68 -0.75 17.69
CA SER A 158 -8.75 0.26 17.77
C SER A 158 -9.68 0.29 16.57
N ASP A 159 -9.40 -0.52 15.54
CA ASP A 159 -10.14 -0.54 14.29
C ASP A 159 -11.20 -1.64 14.33
N ASP A 160 -12.43 -1.27 14.69
CA ASP A 160 -13.56 -2.20 14.77
C ASP A 160 -13.92 -2.83 13.40
N SER A 161 -13.47 -2.24 12.28
CA SER A 161 -13.76 -2.80 10.95
C SER A 161 -13.15 -4.18 10.72
N ILE A 162 -12.11 -4.53 11.48
CA ILE A 162 -11.50 -5.86 11.43
C ILE A 162 -12.43 -6.96 11.95
N LEU A 163 -13.39 -6.61 12.81
CA LEU A 163 -14.36 -7.56 13.35
C LEU A 163 -15.34 -8.06 12.28
N ASN A 164 -15.47 -7.33 11.16
CA ASN A 164 -16.33 -7.72 10.05
C ASN A 164 -15.78 -8.91 9.23
N ILE A 165 -14.57 -9.39 9.56
CA ILE A 165 -13.99 -10.59 8.95
C ILE A 165 -14.63 -11.87 9.52
N GLU A 166 -15.22 -11.83 10.72
CA GLU A 166 -15.95 -12.97 11.28
C GLU A 166 -17.39 -13.02 10.71
N ASN A 167 -17.60 -13.79 9.65
CA ASN A 167 -18.90 -14.42 9.35
C ASN A 167 -18.71 -15.82 8.80
#